data_AF-A0A7C5PZ15-F1
#
_entry.id   AF-A0A7C5PZ15-F1
#
_cell.length_a   1.000
_cell.length_b   1.000
_cell.length_c   1.000
_cell.angle_alpha   90.00
_cell.angle_beta   90.00
_cell.angle_gamma   90.00
#
_symmetry.space_group_name_H-M   'P 1'
#
loop_
_entity.id
_entity.type
_entity.pdbx_description
1 polymer ?
#
loop_
_entity_poly.entity_id
_entity_poly.type
_entity_poly.pdbx_seq_one_letter_code
_entity_poly.pdbx_strand_id
1 'polypeptide(L)'
;MIRKYAEYLPALLAGYRQFVPSDSQFGNQWHLNNASGPDINVTGIWDDYTGAGVDLAVIDDGFDFTHGDLSPNYDVARDHDFENNDNDASPFYADDSHGTT
;
A
#
# COMPACT_ATOMS: atom_id res chain seq x y z
N MET A 1 2.41 47.00 3.96
CA MET A 1 2.66 45.83 4.84
C MET A 1 2.20 44.49 4.22
N ILE A 2 2.31 44.27 2.89
CA ILE A 2 1.77 43.04 2.25
C ILE A 2 2.86 42.19 1.55
N ARG A 3 4.08 42.72 1.35
CA ARG A 3 5.10 42.03 0.54
C ARG A 3 5.87 40.90 1.23
N LYS A 4 5.74 40.70 2.54
CA LYS A 4 6.52 39.67 3.25
C LYS A 4 5.88 38.28 3.28
N TYR A 5 4.57 38.12 3.06
CA TYR A 5 3.92 36.81 3.20
C TYR A 5 4.14 35.86 2.01
N ALA A 6 4.36 36.38 0.80
CA ALA A 6 4.52 35.56 -0.40
C ALA A 6 5.86 34.80 -0.45
N GLU A 7 6.90 35.31 0.22
CA GLU A 7 8.24 34.69 0.24
C GLU A 7 8.35 33.51 1.22
N TYR A 8 7.40 33.37 2.15
CA TYR A 8 7.37 32.25 3.11
C TYR A 8 6.52 31.06 2.66
N LEU A 9 5.67 31.21 1.63
CA LEU A 9 4.86 30.10 1.11
C LEU A 9 5.72 28.93 0.59
N PRO A 10 6.83 29.15 -0.15
CA PRO A 10 7.69 28.06 -0.58
C PRO A 10 8.39 27.34 0.59
N ALA A 11 8.72 28.07 1.65
CA ALA A 11 9.37 27.52 2.84
C ALA A 11 8.41 26.79 3.79
N LEU A 12 7.11 27.15 3.80
CA LEU A 12 6.06 26.43 4.50
C LEU A 12 5.63 25.16 3.74
N LEU A 13 5.74 25.13 2.41
CA LEU A 13 5.49 23.94 1.58
C LEU A 13 6.64 22.91 1.64
N ALA A 14 7.89 23.36 1.78
CA ALA A 14 9.06 22.48 1.91
C ALA A 14 9.13 21.68 3.23
N GLY A 15 8.23 21.96 4.19
CA GLY A 15 8.17 21.32 5.50
C GLY A 15 7.06 20.27 5.67
N TYR A 16 6.20 20.06 4.67
CA TYR A 16 5.29 18.91 4.65
C TYR A 16 6.11 17.68 4.31
N ARG A 17 6.58 16.97 5.33
CA ARG A 17 7.17 15.63 5.15
C ARG A 17 6.10 14.77 4.50
N GLN A 18 6.24 14.50 3.20
CA GLN A 18 5.52 13.41 2.56
C GLN A 18 6.17 12.11 3.00
N PHE A 19 5.41 11.22 3.64
CA PHE A 19 5.86 9.85 3.90
C PHE A 19 6.34 9.21 2.60
N VAL A 20 7.56 8.70 2.62
CA VAL A 20 8.13 7.88 1.54
C VAL A 20 8.55 6.56 2.17
N PRO A 21 8.01 5.41 1.70
CA PRO A 21 8.41 4.11 2.19
C PRO A 21 9.94 3.88 2.08
N SER A 22 10.50 3.19 3.07
CA SER A 22 11.93 2.86 3.12
C SER A 22 12.25 1.48 2.52
N ASP A 23 11.27 0.82 1.93
CA ASP A 23 11.38 -0.52 1.37
C ASP A 23 12.40 -0.58 0.24
N SER A 24 13.24 -1.62 0.26
CA SER A 24 14.34 -1.75 -0.72
C SER A 24 13.88 -1.81 -2.18
N GLN A 25 12.64 -2.27 -2.40
CA GLN A 25 12.02 -2.38 -3.73
C GLN A 25 11.13 -1.19 -4.09
N PHE A 26 10.94 -0.20 -3.21
CA PHE A 26 10.06 0.96 -3.48
C PHE A 26 10.47 1.71 -4.76
N GLY A 27 11.78 1.82 -5.02
CA GLY A 27 12.30 2.42 -6.25
C GLY A 27 11.92 1.69 -7.55
N ASN A 28 11.48 0.43 -7.46
CA ASN A 28 11.01 -0.37 -8.60
C ASN A 28 9.48 -0.29 -8.79
N GLN A 29 8.74 0.28 -7.84
CA GLN A 29 7.29 0.41 -7.87
C GLN A 29 6.87 1.69 -8.62
N TRP A 30 7.17 1.72 -9.93
CA TRP A 30 6.90 2.86 -10.81
C TRP A 30 5.43 3.33 -10.78
N HIS A 31 4.49 2.45 -10.49
CA HIS A 31 3.07 2.79 -10.45
C HIS A 31 2.70 3.70 -9.25
N LEU A 32 3.55 3.76 -8.21
CA LEU A 32 3.34 4.59 -7.03
C LEU A 32 4.02 5.96 -7.13
N ASN A 33 5.21 6.04 -7.74
CA ASN A 33 5.98 7.27 -7.85
C ASN A 33 6.87 7.25 -9.10
N ASN A 34 6.52 8.05 -10.11
CA ASN A 34 7.24 8.10 -11.38
C ASN A 34 7.50 9.55 -11.82
N ALA A 35 8.73 10.03 -11.62
CA ALA A 35 9.09 11.43 -11.89
C ALA A 35 8.82 11.90 -13.33
N SER A 36 8.84 10.98 -14.31
CA SER A 36 8.78 11.32 -15.74
C SER A 36 7.77 10.47 -16.52
N GLY A 37 6.86 9.76 -15.83
CA GLY A 37 5.90 8.85 -16.45
C GLY A 37 4.60 8.74 -15.65
N PRO A 38 3.65 7.93 -16.12
CA PRO A 38 2.39 7.75 -15.41
C PRO A 38 2.61 7.02 -14.08
N ASP A 39 1.89 7.49 -13.07
CA ASP A 39 1.68 6.86 -11.76
C ASP A 39 0.25 7.18 -11.27
N ILE A 40 -0.13 6.65 -10.11
CA ILE A 40 -1.46 6.87 -9.53
C ILE A 40 -1.57 8.17 -8.70
N ASN A 41 -0.50 8.97 -8.61
CA ASN A 41 -0.42 10.22 -7.86
C ASN A 41 -0.88 10.10 -6.39
N VAL A 42 -0.40 9.07 -5.69
CA VAL A 42 -0.83 8.76 -4.30
C VAL A 42 0.12 9.31 -3.22
N THR A 43 1.39 9.56 -3.54
CA THR A 43 2.42 9.93 -2.55
C THR A 43 2.11 11.24 -1.81
N GLY A 44 1.36 12.15 -2.44
CA GLY A 44 0.98 13.43 -1.86
C GLY A 44 -0.05 13.37 -0.73
N ILE A 45 -0.67 12.20 -0.49
CA ILE A 45 -1.74 12.05 0.51
C ILE A 45 -1.41 11.04 1.62
N TRP A 46 -0.26 10.36 1.58
CA TRP A 46 0.03 9.25 2.50
C TRP A 46 0.21 9.64 3.96
N ASP A 47 0.53 10.90 4.26
CA ASP A 47 0.58 11.36 5.66
C ASP A 47 -0.82 11.40 6.30
N ASP A 48 -1.86 11.59 5.48
CA ASP A 48 -3.24 11.74 5.91
C ASP A 48 -4.06 10.46 5.69
N TYR A 49 -3.73 9.68 4.65
CA TYR A 49 -4.50 8.51 4.22
C TYR A 49 -3.59 7.33 3.83
N THR A 50 -3.67 6.26 4.62
CA THR A 50 -2.96 5.00 4.38
C THR A 50 -3.89 3.82 4.07
N GLY A 51 -5.21 4.04 4.11
CA GLY A 51 -6.21 2.97 4.07
C GLY A 51 -6.56 2.37 5.43
N ALA A 52 -5.97 2.87 6.54
CA ALA A 52 -6.29 2.40 7.88
C ALA A 52 -7.81 2.46 8.18
N GLY A 53 -8.36 1.34 8.65
CA GLY A 53 -9.78 1.18 8.94
C GLY A 53 -10.64 0.77 7.74
N VAL A 54 -10.04 0.52 6.58
CA VAL A 54 -10.71 -0.08 5.41
C VAL A 54 -10.39 -1.57 5.36
N ASP A 55 -11.42 -2.41 5.25
CA ASP A 55 -11.27 -3.84 4.98
C ASP A 55 -11.20 -4.06 3.45
N LEU A 56 -10.22 -4.84 2.99
CA LEU A 56 -10.04 -5.26 1.59
C LEU A 56 -10.03 -6.79 1.54
N ALA A 57 -10.68 -7.39 0.54
CA ALA A 57 -10.63 -8.82 0.27
C ALA A 57 -10.09 -9.08 -1.14
N VAL A 58 -9.21 -10.06 -1.26
CA VAL A 58 -8.74 -10.64 -2.53
C VAL A 58 -9.44 -11.97 -2.70
N ILE A 59 -10.12 -12.17 -3.83
CA ILE A 59 -10.88 -13.40 -4.13
C ILE A 59 -10.16 -14.08 -5.28
N ASP A 60 -9.35 -15.10 -4.98
CA ASP A 60 -8.40 -15.67 -5.93
C ASP A 60 -8.04 -17.13 -5.61
N ASP A 61 -6.91 -17.61 -6.12
CA ASP A 61 -6.35 -18.97 -5.97
C ASP A 61 -5.70 -19.28 -4.62
N GLY A 62 -5.54 -18.28 -3.76
CA GLY A 62 -4.92 -18.40 -2.45
C GLY A 62 -4.21 -17.10 -2.04
N PHE A 63 -3.86 -16.99 -0.77
CA PHE A 63 -3.20 -15.79 -0.24
C PHE A 63 -2.20 -16.18 0.85
N ASP A 64 -0.90 -15.95 0.60
CA ASP A 64 0.14 -16.19 1.61
C ASP A 64 0.11 -15.09 2.69
N PHE A 65 -0.82 -15.23 3.63
CA PHE A 65 -0.94 -14.31 4.76
C PHE A 65 0.24 -14.36 5.72
N THR A 66 1.15 -15.34 5.57
CA THR A 66 2.36 -15.45 6.39
C THR A 66 3.53 -14.64 5.83
N HIS A 67 3.41 -14.11 4.61
CA HIS A 67 4.42 -13.27 4.00
C HIS A 67 4.72 -12.01 4.84
N GLY A 68 5.99 -11.60 4.91
CA GLY A 68 6.44 -10.48 5.75
C GLY A 68 5.77 -9.14 5.43
N ASP A 69 5.47 -8.90 4.14
CA ASP A 69 4.82 -7.68 3.68
C ASP A 69 3.29 -7.67 3.91
N LEU A 70 2.69 -8.83 4.24
CA LEU A 70 1.23 -9.01 4.32
C LEU A 70 0.75 -9.30 5.74
N SER A 71 1.46 -10.14 6.48
CA SER A 71 1.10 -10.59 7.83
C SER A 71 0.76 -9.49 8.84
N PRO A 72 1.38 -8.29 8.83
CA PRO A 72 0.99 -7.23 9.77
C PRO A 72 -0.41 -6.65 9.52
N ASN A 73 -0.96 -6.81 8.31
CA ASN A 73 -2.22 -6.20 7.87
C ASN A 73 -3.31 -7.23 7.56
N TYR A 74 -3.08 -8.51 7.85
CA TYR A 74 -4.03 -9.58 7.56
C TYR A 74 -4.96 -9.88 8.75
N ASP A 75 -6.22 -10.20 8.46
CA ASP A 75 -7.22 -10.56 9.47
C ASP A 75 -7.81 -11.95 9.19
N VAL A 76 -7.25 -12.98 9.84
CA VAL A 76 -7.69 -14.38 9.74
C VAL A 76 -9.16 -14.56 10.10
N ALA A 77 -9.75 -13.69 10.94
CA ALA A 77 -11.16 -13.81 11.32
C ALA A 77 -12.10 -13.46 10.15
N ARG A 78 -11.59 -12.81 9.11
CA ARG A 78 -12.32 -12.41 7.90
C ARG A 78 -11.94 -13.23 6.68
N ASP A 79 -11.02 -14.18 6.84
CA ASP A 79 -10.60 -15.07 5.78
C ASP A 79 -11.57 -16.22 5.54
N HIS A 80 -11.59 -16.73 4.32
CA HIS A 80 -12.35 -17.93 3.98
C HIS A 80 -11.78 -18.63 2.73
N ASP A 81 -11.46 -19.91 2.88
CA ASP A 81 -11.20 -20.82 1.77
C ASP A 81 -12.50 -21.56 1.41
N PHE A 82 -13.00 -21.34 0.20
CA PHE A 82 -14.19 -22.03 -0.31
C PHE A 82 -13.90 -23.44 -0.84
N GLU A 83 -12.66 -23.77 -1.18
CA GLU A 83 -12.27 -25.10 -1.65
C GLU A 83 -12.30 -26.11 -0.51
N ASN A 84 -11.68 -25.77 0.62
CA ASN A 84 -11.65 -26.64 1.81
C ASN A 84 -12.74 -26.31 2.84
N ASN A 85 -13.43 -25.18 2.66
CA ASN A 85 -14.50 -24.69 3.53
C ASN A 85 -14.01 -24.47 4.97
N ASP A 86 -12.92 -23.72 5.11
CA ASP A 86 -12.36 -23.25 6.38
C ASP A 86 -11.90 -21.77 6.27
N ASN A 87 -11.12 -21.29 7.23
CA ASN A 87 -10.61 -19.92 7.26
C ASN A 87 -9.08 -19.90 7.08
N ASP A 88 -8.56 -20.79 6.24
CA ASP A 88 -7.15 -20.88 5.89
C ASP A 88 -7.00 -20.86 4.37
N ALA A 89 -7.01 -19.65 3.78
CA ALA A 89 -6.78 -19.44 2.35
C ALA A 89 -5.29 -19.55 1.95
N SER A 90 -4.48 -20.30 2.68
CA SER A 90 -3.09 -20.56 2.30
C SER A 90 -3.02 -21.20 0.90
N PRO A 91 -2.10 -20.75 0.03
CA PRO A 91 -1.82 -21.41 -1.24
C PRO A 91 -1.57 -22.91 -1.09
N PHE A 92 -2.22 -23.74 -1.89
CA PHE A 92 -2.05 -25.19 -1.82
C PHE A 92 -1.04 -25.69 -2.85
N TYR A 93 -1.15 -25.21 -4.09
CA TYR A 93 -0.25 -25.53 -5.19
C TYR A 93 0.82 -24.45 -5.37
N ALA A 94 1.92 -24.81 -6.04
CA ALA A 94 3.03 -23.89 -6.27
C ALA A 94 2.68 -22.75 -7.25
N ASP A 95 1.61 -22.92 -8.03
CA ASP A 95 1.06 -21.94 -8.96
C ASP A 95 -0.07 -21.10 -8.37
N ASP A 96 -0.57 -21.42 -7.16
CA ASP A 96 -1.54 -20.62 -6.40
C ASP A 96 -0.87 -19.34 -5.84
N SER A 97 -0.45 -18.48 -6.74
CA SER A 97 0.38 -17.32 -6.44
C SER A 97 -0.31 -16.01 -6.79
N HIS A 98 -1.40 -16.06 -7.55
CA HIS A 98 -2.01 -14.89 -8.16
C HIS A 98 -2.62 -13.97 -7.10
N GLY A 99 -3.30 -14.51 -6.09
CA GLY A 99 -3.86 -13.71 -5.00
C GLY A 99 -2.81 -13.01 -4.12
N THR A 100 -1.57 -13.51 -4.08
CA THR A 100 -0.48 -12.94 -3.26
C THR A 100 0.27 -11.81 -3.99
N THR A 101 0.18 -11.73 -5.32
CA THR A 101 1.02 -10.85 -6.18
C THR A 101 0.44 -9.49 -6.54
#